data_AF-A0A962IKS9-F1
#
_entry.id   AF-A0A962IKS9-F1
#
_cell.length_a   1.000
_cell.length_b   1.000
_cell.length_c   1.000
_cell.angle_alpha   90.00
_cell.angle_beta   90.00
_cell.angle_gamma   90.00
#
_symmetry.space_group_name_H-M   'P 1'
#
loop_
_entity.id
_entity.type
_entity.pdbx_description
1 polymer ?
#
loop_
_entity_poly.entity_id
_entity_poly.type
_entity_poly.pdbx_seq_one_letter_code
_entity_poly.pdbx_strand_id
1 'polypeptide(L)'
;LLHLGVVVVFVVIWLLPCSKPFSEGGTARLATAYLHGRWEPPALEFLTSLLGRRTMWPPVWLARDYFGREWFVRDFEHDATDRINYYLTLRITAADPAHRKAPYLYHVAFRHRQLFGQRWLQYGYVQRERDSVSLRHINGFVDRCEVEPDGPTIVQTWAGPGPAVFRIASLHPFALDLIEDGSASAAMVRFPG
;
A
#
# COMPACT_ATOMS: atom_id res chain seq x y z
N LEU A 1 7.12 -19.15 -3.97
CA LEU A 1 5.85 -19.20 -4.72
C LEU A 1 4.59 -19.12 -3.84
N LEU A 2 4.60 -19.62 -2.60
CA LEU A 2 3.48 -19.51 -1.65
C LEU A 2 3.12 -18.06 -1.20
N HIS A 3 4.01 -17.09 -1.35
CA HIS A 3 3.84 -15.74 -0.77
C HIS A 3 3.03 -14.75 -1.63
N LEU A 4 3.02 -14.88 -2.96
CA LEU A 4 2.23 -14.00 -3.84
C LEU A 4 0.73 -14.20 -3.66
N GLY A 5 0.33 -15.42 -3.29
CA GLY A 5 -1.07 -15.71 -3.05
C GLY A 5 -1.64 -14.96 -1.83
N VAL A 6 -0.86 -14.85 -0.75
CA VAL A 6 -1.32 -14.16 0.47
C VAL A 6 -1.63 -12.68 0.22
N VAL A 7 -0.95 -12.03 -0.72
CA VAL A 7 -1.07 -10.58 -0.98
C VAL A 7 -2.39 -10.21 -1.65
N VAL A 8 -2.86 -11.05 -2.58
CA VAL A 8 -4.08 -10.81 -3.37
C VAL A 8 -5.33 -10.79 -2.52
N VAL A 9 -5.35 -11.72 -1.58
CA VAL A 9 -6.44 -11.98 -0.66
C VAL A 9 -6.86 -10.72 0.09
N PHE A 10 -5.89 -9.99 0.62
CA PHE A 10 -6.18 -8.91 1.54
C PHE A 10 -6.61 -7.64 0.82
N VAL A 11 -6.16 -7.43 -0.42
CA VAL A 11 -6.66 -6.32 -1.24
C VAL A 11 -8.18 -6.43 -1.44
N VAL A 12 -8.74 -7.64 -1.52
CA VAL A 12 -10.20 -7.86 -1.62
C VAL A 12 -10.94 -7.56 -0.32
N ILE A 13 -10.40 -8.04 0.79
CA ILE A 13 -11.06 -8.00 2.11
C ILE A 13 -11.25 -6.55 2.57
N TRP A 14 -10.35 -5.65 2.20
CA TRP A 14 -10.31 -4.28 2.72
C TRP A 14 -10.73 -3.21 1.72
N LEU A 15 -10.89 -3.57 0.44
CA LEU A 15 -11.59 -2.73 -0.51
C LEU A 15 -13.11 -2.80 -0.31
N LEU A 16 -13.65 -3.93 0.16
CA LEU A 16 -15.08 -4.05 0.42
C LEU A 16 -15.43 -3.48 1.82
N PRO A 17 -16.41 -2.56 1.93
CA PRO A 17 -16.75 -1.89 3.19
C PRO A 17 -17.44 -2.79 4.25
N CYS A 18 -17.38 -4.12 4.12
CA CYS A 18 -18.18 -5.05 4.93
C CYS A 18 -17.30 -5.94 5.82
N SER A 19 -17.31 -5.56 7.10
CA SER A 19 -16.54 -6.05 8.25
C SER A 19 -16.87 -7.47 8.72
N LYS A 20 -16.74 -8.50 7.86
CA LYS A 20 -16.67 -9.88 8.35
C LYS A 20 -15.23 -10.39 8.26
N PRO A 21 -14.66 -10.94 9.35
CA PRO A 21 -13.35 -11.56 9.29
C PRO A 21 -13.42 -12.71 8.28
N PHE A 22 -12.62 -12.60 7.22
CA PHE A 22 -12.44 -13.68 6.26
C PHE A 22 -11.80 -14.86 6.98
N SER A 23 -12.38 -16.05 6.88
CA SER A 23 -11.78 -17.26 7.43
C SER A 23 -10.46 -17.58 6.71
N GLU A 24 -9.52 -18.25 7.40
CA GLU A 24 -8.26 -18.71 6.81
C GLU A 24 -8.44 -19.56 5.53
N GLY A 25 -9.60 -20.18 5.34
CA GLY A 25 -9.94 -20.90 4.12
C GLY A 25 -10.25 -20.01 2.90
N GLY A 26 -10.79 -18.80 3.13
CA GLY A 26 -11.05 -17.84 2.05
C GLY A 26 -9.77 -17.21 1.50
N THR A 27 -8.76 -17.06 2.37
CA THR A 27 -7.46 -16.51 2.02
C THR A 27 -6.62 -17.48 1.17
N ALA A 28 -6.56 -18.76 1.51
CA ALA A 28 -5.85 -19.75 0.69
C ALA A 28 -6.44 -19.89 -0.74
N ARG A 29 -7.75 -19.68 -0.90
CA ARG A 29 -8.43 -19.76 -2.22
C ARG A 29 -8.09 -18.60 -3.14
N LEU A 30 -8.14 -17.37 -2.64
CA LEU A 30 -7.79 -16.16 -3.41
C LEU A 30 -6.31 -16.13 -3.80
N ALA A 31 -5.46 -16.65 -2.92
CA ALA A 31 -4.05 -16.87 -3.16
C ALA A 31 -3.78 -17.78 -4.36
N THR A 32 -4.48 -18.90 -4.38
CA THR A 32 -4.42 -19.91 -5.44
C THR A 32 -4.97 -19.33 -6.75
N ALA A 33 -6.09 -18.61 -6.71
CA ALA A 33 -6.71 -17.98 -7.87
C ALA A 33 -5.76 -17.01 -8.62
N TYR A 34 -5.05 -16.15 -7.89
CA TYR A 34 -4.07 -15.24 -8.49
C TYR A 34 -2.87 -15.96 -9.10
N LEU A 35 -2.27 -16.90 -8.36
CA LEU A 35 -1.10 -17.65 -8.81
C LEU A 35 -1.37 -18.43 -10.09
N HIS A 36 -2.59 -18.94 -10.26
CA HIS A 36 -3.00 -19.72 -11.43
C HIS A 36 -3.73 -18.90 -12.49
N GLY A 37 -3.96 -17.60 -12.28
CA GLY A 37 -4.72 -16.74 -13.19
C GLY A 37 -6.18 -17.17 -13.37
N ARG A 38 -6.73 -17.95 -12.44
CA ARG A 38 -8.11 -18.49 -12.48
C ARG A 38 -8.92 -17.87 -11.35
N TRP A 39 -9.60 -16.76 -11.66
CA TRP A 39 -10.46 -16.05 -10.72
C TRP A 39 -11.86 -16.66 -10.73
N GLU A 40 -12.09 -17.63 -9.85
CA GLU A 40 -13.46 -18.04 -9.49
C GLU A 40 -13.75 -17.58 -8.05
N PRO A 41 -14.64 -16.59 -7.85
CA PRO A 41 -15.50 -15.93 -8.85
C PRO A 41 -14.80 -14.79 -9.65
N PRO A 42 -15.33 -14.43 -10.85
CA PRO A 42 -14.83 -13.32 -11.71
C PRO A 42 -14.77 -11.95 -11.01
N ALA A 43 -15.50 -11.81 -9.89
CA ALA A 43 -15.63 -10.58 -9.13
C ALA A 43 -14.31 -9.97 -8.65
N LEU A 44 -13.20 -10.71 -8.73
CA LEU A 44 -11.89 -10.34 -8.16
C LEU A 44 -10.80 -10.15 -9.22
N GLU A 45 -11.14 -10.34 -10.49
CA GLU A 45 -10.23 -10.10 -11.61
C GLU A 45 -9.69 -8.66 -11.62
N PHE A 46 -10.46 -7.71 -11.10
CA PHE A 46 -10.03 -6.31 -10.99
C PHE A 46 -8.73 -6.13 -10.20
N LEU A 47 -8.40 -7.03 -9.26
CA LEU A 47 -7.16 -6.95 -8.48
C LEU A 47 -5.91 -7.07 -9.34
N THR A 48 -6.03 -7.78 -10.46
CA THR A 48 -4.92 -7.84 -11.41
C THR A 48 -4.50 -6.44 -11.81
N SER A 49 -5.45 -5.50 -11.96
CA SER A 49 -5.16 -4.12 -12.36
C SER A 49 -4.35 -3.33 -11.33
N LEU A 50 -4.41 -3.69 -10.04
CA LEU A 50 -3.57 -3.12 -8.99
C LEU A 50 -2.19 -3.77 -8.93
N LEU A 51 -2.12 -5.07 -9.24
CA LEU A 51 -0.91 -5.88 -9.10
C LEU A 51 -0.07 -5.88 -10.40
N GLY A 52 1.22 -6.15 -10.24
CA GLY A 52 2.18 -6.27 -11.34
C GLY A 52 2.63 -4.92 -11.92
N ARG A 53 3.20 -4.98 -13.13
CA ARG A 53 3.73 -3.81 -13.85
C ARG A 53 2.63 -3.09 -14.61
N ARG A 54 2.37 -1.83 -14.27
CA ARG A 54 1.27 -1.03 -14.84
C ARG A 54 1.76 0.30 -15.41
N THR A 55 1.23 0.70 -16.56
CA THR A 55 1.52 2.03 -17.13
C THR A 55 0.82 3.13 -16.34
N MET A 56 -0.37 2.84 -15.80
CA MET A 56 -1.12 3.72 -14.91
C MET A 56 -1.41 3.00 -13.59
N TRP A 57 -1.17 3.68 -12.48
CA TRP A 57 -1.47 3.18 -11.14
C TRP A 57 -1.69 4.37 -10.17
N PRO A 58 -2.67 4.33 -9.27
CA PRO A 58 -3.71 3.30 -9.17
C PRO A 58 -4.70 3.38 -10.35
N PRO A 59 -5.40 2.29 -10.71
CA PRO A 59 -6.41 2.31 -11.75
C PRO A 59 -7.59 3.22 -11.35
N VAL A 60 -7.83 4.29 -12.12
CA VAL A 60 -8.88 5.29 -11.82
C VAL A 60 -10.27 4.66 -11.83
N TRP A 61 -10.57 3.83 -12.83
CA TRP A 61 -11.86 3.15 -12.96
C TRP A 61 -12.18 2.29 -11.73
N LEU A 62 -11.18 1.70 -11.08
CA LEU A 62 -11.40 0.86 -9.92
C LEU A 62 -12.00 1.66 -8.76
N ALA A 63 -11.47 2.86 -8.49
CA ALA A 63 -12.02 3.69 -7.42
C ALA A 63 -13.45 4.13 -7.71
N ARG A 64 -13.68 4.60 -8.93
CA ARG A 64 -14.97 5.15 -9.35
C ARG A 64 -16.04 4.07 -9.44
N ASP A 65 -15.76 2.97 -10.12
CA ASP A 65 -16.77 1.99 -10.50
C ASP A 65 -17.12 1.05 -9.32
N TYR A 66 -16.19 0.81 -8.39
CA TYR A 66 -16.42 -0.08 -7.23
C TYR A 66 -16.69 0.67 -5.92
N PHE A 67 -16.15 1.87 -5.73
CA PHE A 67 -16.31 2.63 -4.47
C PHE A 67 -17.05 3.94 -4.63
N GLY A 68 -17.38 4.35 -5.85
CA GLY A 68 -18.04 5.63 -6.12
C GLY A 68 -17.20 6.84 -5.69
N ARG A 69 -15.86 6.70 -5.66
CA ARG A 69 -14.92 7.70 -5.15
C ARG A 69 -13.69 7.82 -6.06
N GLU A 70 -12.88 8.85 -5.84
CA GLU A 70 -11.58 9.00 -6.50
C GLU A 70 -10.44 8.58 -5.59
N TRP A 71 -9.29 8.27 -6.19
CA TRP A 71 -8.06 8.07 -5.46
C TRP A 71 -7.48 9.41 -5.00
N PHE A 72 -7.16 9.51 -3.72
CA PHE A 72 -6.22 10.50 -3.22
C PHE A 72 -4.82 9.97 -3.47
N VAL A 73 -4.02 10.74 -4.21
CA VAL A 73 -2.68 10.34 -4.64
C VAL A 73 -1.66 11.38 -4.17
N ARG A 74 -0.54 10.90 -3.63
CA ARG A 74 0.64 11.72 -3.31
C ARG A 74 1.88 11.05 -3.85
N ASP A 75 2.67 11.83 -4.57
CA ASP A 75 3.93 11.37 -5.16
C ASP A 75 5.10 12.06 -4.47
N PHE A 76 6.24 11.38 -4.41
CA PHE A 76 7.52 11.96 -4.05
C PHE A 76 8.65 11.27 -4.82
N GLU A 77 9.78 11.97 -4.97
CA GLU A 77 10.91 11.49 -5.76
C GLU A 77 12.13 11.19 -4.88
N HIS A 78 12.84 10.14 -5.24
CA HIS A 78 14.20 9.83 -4.80
C HIS A 78 15.11 10.03 -6.00
N ASP A 79 16.00 11.03 -5.96
CA ASP A 79 16.89 11.36 -7.09
C ASP A 79 18.16 10.49 -7.13
N ALA A 80 18.52 9.84 -6.02
CA ALA A 80 19.74 9.04 -5.89
C ALA A 80 21.08 9.79 -6.09
N THR A 81 21.07 11.12 -6.26
CA THR A 81 22.28 11.93 -6.45
C THR A 81 23.04 12.16 -5.14
N ASP A 82 22.33 12.55 -4.07
CA ASP A 82 22.96 12.92 -2.80
C ASP A 82 23.15 11.74 -1.84
N ARG A 83 22.27 10.73 -1.93
CA ARG A 83 22.27 9.57 -1.05
C ARG A 83 21.63 8.38 -1.78
N ILE A 84 22.13 7.18 -1.54
CA ILE A 84 21.59 5.92 -2.07
C ILE A 84 21.50 4.86 -0.98
N ASN A 85 20.67 3.83 -1.18
CA ASN A 85 20.53 2.68 -0.28
C ASN A 85 20.26 3.10 1.18
N TYR A 86 19.17 3.84 1.39
CA TYR A 86 18.75 4.30 2.70
C TYR A 86 17.24 4.27 2.85
N TYR A 87 16.74 4.42 4.08
CA TYR A 87 15.31 4.50 4.33
C TYR A 87 14.84 5.96 4.25
N LEU A 88 13.72 6.16 3.56
CA LEU A 88 12.94 7.40 3.60
C LEU A 88 11.83 7.23 4.63
N THR A 89 11.67 8.22 5.52
CA THR A 89 10.62 8.22 6.53
C THR A 89 9.45 9.09 6.08
N LEU A 90 8.27 8.47 6.00
CA LEU A 90 7.03 9.04 5.54
C LEU A 90 6.11 9.28 6.73
N ARG A 91 5.55 10.49 6.83
CA ARG A 91 4.48 10.83 7.76
C ARG A 91 3.18 10.99 6.97
N ILE A 92 2.23 10.11 7.25
CA ILE A 92 0.91 10.12 6.62
C ILE A 92 -0.13 10.58 7.65
N THR A 93 -0.85 11.66 7.32
CA THR A 93 -1.88 12.23 8.20
C THR A 93 -3.23 12.16 7.50
N ALA A 94 -4.20 11.48 8.11
CA ALA A 94 -5.57 11.47 7.62
C ALA A 94 -6.15 12.90 7.66
N ALA A 95 -6.67 13.39 6.53
CA ALA A 95 -7.12 14.78 6.45
C ALA A 95 -8.53 14.98 7.04
N ASP A 96 -9.33 13.92 7.17
CA ASP A 96 -10.68 14.00 7.74
C ASP A 96 -10.78 13.22 9.06
N PRO A 97 -10.99 13.91 10.20
CA PRO A 97 -11.24 13.30 11.51
C PRO A 97 -12.48 12.39 11.56
N ALA A 98 -13.52 12.67 10.77
CA ALA A 98 -14.76 11.89 10.76
C ALA A 98 -14.53 10.45 10.30
N HIS A 99 -13.51 10.22 9.48
CA HIS A 99 -13.13 8.90 8.98
C HIS A 99 -12.21 8.13 9.95
N ARG A 100 -11.77 8.72 11.08
CA ARG A 100 -10.81 8.08 12.01
C ARG A 100 -11.34 6.86 12.76
N LYS A 101 -12.65 6.63 12.68
CA LYS A 101 -13.31 5.45 13.27
C LYS A 101 -13.19 4.20 12.38
N ALA A 102 -12.85 4.35 11.11
CA ALA A 102 -12.66 3.25 10.18
C ALA A 102 -11.16 3.05 9.91
N PRO A 103 -10.75 1.83 9.53
CA PRO A 103 -9.38 1.60 9.11
C PRO A 103 -9.08 2.37 7.82
N TYR A 104 -7.89 2.98 7.74
CA TYR A 104 -7.38 3.57 6.50
C TYR A 104 -6.44 2.60 5.80
N LEU A 105 -6.48 2.60 4.48
CA LEU A 105 -5.58 1.82 3.64
C LEU A 105 -4.79 2.75 2.72
N TYR A 106 -3.48 2.64 2.77
CA TYR A 106 -2.54 3.38 1.93
C TYR A 106 -1.79 2.38 1.06
N HIS A 107 -2.12 2.34 -0.23
CA HIS A 107 -1.38 1.54 -1.19
C HIS A 107 -0.10 2.27 -1.57
N VAL A 108 1.01 1.53 -1.65
CA VAL A 108 2.31 2.09 -2.01
C VAL A 108 2.80 1.42 -3.28
N ALA A 109 3.25 2.22 -4.23
CA ALA A 109 3.89 1.78 -5.46
C ALA A 109 5.10 2.65 -5.76
N PHE A 110 5.97 2.17 -6.63
CA PHE A 110 7.08 2.95 -7.16
C PHE A 110 7.27 2.67 -8.65
N ARG A 111 7.99 3.57 -9.32
CA ARG A 111 8.52 3.33 -10.66
C ARG A 111 9.93 3.88 -10.75
N HIS A 112 10.78 3.18 -11.48
CA HIS A 112 12.09 3.72 -11.85
C HIS A 112 11.94 4.69 -13.02
N ARG A 113 12.69 5.80 -13.00
CA ARG A 113 12.65 6.81 -14.09
C ARG A 113 13.22 6.28 -15.41
N GLN A 114 14.24 5.42 -15.32
CA GLN A 114 15.01 4.96 -16.48
C GLN A 114 14.89 3.46 -16.74
N LEU A 115 14.42 2.69 -15.76
CA LEU A 115 14.32 1.24 -15.84
C LEU A 115 12.87 0.77 -15.99
N PHE A 116 12.70 -0.47 -16.45
CA PHE A 116 11.41 -1.19 -16.49
C PHE A 116 10.29 -0.46 -17.26
N GLY A 117 10.65 0.37 -18.25
CA GLY A 117 9.70 1.09 -19.09
C GLY A 117 8.82 2.07 -18.32
N GLN A 118 9.31 2.62 -17.20
CA GLN A 118 8.61 3.60 -16.35
C GLN A 118 7.25 3.11 -15.82
N ARG A 119 7.09 1.78 -15.74
CA ARG A 119 5.87 1.15 -15.22
C ARG A 119 5.88 1.19 -13.71
N TRP A 120 4.71 1.48 -13.15
CA TRP A 120 4.41 1.35 -11.73
C TRP A 120 4.45 -0.11 -11.31
N LEU A 121 5.07 -0.33 -10.17
CA LEU A 121 5.16 -1.59 -9.46
C LEU A 121 4.56 -1.37 -8.08
N GLN A 122 3.49 -2.10 -7.76
CA GLN A 122 2.97 -2.08 -6.41
C GLN A 122 4.02 -2.66 -5.45
N TYR A 123 4.30 -1.93 -4.39
CA TYR A 123 5.28 -2.27 -3.36
C TYR A 123 4.60 -2.96 -2.19
N GLY A 124 3.40 -2.51 -1.84
CA GLY A 124 2.59 -3.12 -0.81
C GLY A 124 1.47 -2.18 -0.36
N TYR A 125 1.09 -2.30 0.89
CA TYR A 125 0.14 -1.38 1.50
C TYR A 125 0.39 -1.25 3.01
N VAL A 126 -0.09 -0.14 3.55
CA VAL A 126 -0.11 0.15 4.99
C VAL A 126 -1.55 0.32 5.42
N GLN A 127 -1.94 -0.37 6.48
CA GLN A 127 -3.25 -0.30 7.09
C GLN A 127 -3.12 0.38 8.46
N ARG A 128 -3.90 1.43 8.66
CA ARG A 128 -4.02 2.16 9.91
C ARG A 128 -5.35 1.78 10.56
N GLU A 129 -5.28 1.08 11.67
CA GLU A 129 -6.41 0.90 12.59
C GLU A 129 -6.36 2.00 13.66
N ARG A 130 -7.27 1.99 14.64
CA ARG A 130 -7.29 3.00 15.70
C ARG A 130 -5.98 2.99 16.49
N ASP A 131 -5.60 1.86 17.06
CA ASP A 131 -4.47 1.72 17.99
C ASP A 131 -3.26 1.02 17.37
N SER A 132 -3.29 0.72 16.08
CA SER A 132 -2.21 0.01 15.43
C SER A 132 -2.03 0.36 13.96
N VAL A 133 -0.80 0.13 13.49
CA VAL A 133 -0.42 0.20 12.08
C VAL A 133 0.13 -1.14 11.69
N SER A 134 -0.29 -1.65 10.53
CA SER A 134 0.32 -2.81 9.91
C SER A 134 0.74 -2.50 8.48
N LEU A 135 1.82 -3.12 8.05
CA LEU A 135 2.36 -3.03 6.71
C LEU A 135 2.43 -4.42 6.13
N ARG A 136 2.08 -4.54 4.84
CA ARG A 136 2.27 -5.77 4.08
C ARG A 136 2.93 -5.45 2.76
N HIS A 137 4.04 -6.13 2.51
CA HIS A 137 4.79 -6.02 1.26
C HIS A 137 4.35 -7.12 0.29
N ILE A 138 4.50 -6.86 -1.02
CA ILE A 138 4.09 -7.82 -2.07
C ILE A 138 4.86 -9.15 -2.07
N ASN A 139 5.99 -9.24 -1.36
CA ASN A 139 6.74 -10.49 -1.17
C ASN A 139 6.22 -11.33 0.00
N GLY A 140 5.17 -10.91 0.70
CA GLY A 140 4.61 -11.59 1.88
C GLY A 140 5.19 -11.13 3.22
N PHE A 141 6.18 -10.24 3.24
CA PHE A 141 6.66 -9.63 4.48
C PHE A 141 5.57 -8.79 5.15
N VAL A 142 5.48 -8.89 6.47
CA VAL A 142 4.51 -8.19 7.30
C VAL A 142 5.23 -7.54 8.47
N ASP A 143 4.84 -6.31 8.79
CA ASP A 143 5.30 -5.57 9.97
C ASP A 143 4.08 -4.94 10.67
N ARG A 144 4.15 -4.77 11.99
CA ARG A 144 3.06 -4.20 12.79
C ARG A 144 3.60 -3.52 14.05
N CYS A 145 3.00 -2.40 14.42
CA CYS A 145 3.24 -1.75 15.69
C CYS A 145 1.95 -1.14 16.28
N GLU A 146 1.98 -0.89 17.59
CA GLU A 146 0.96 -0.10 18.29
C GLU A 146 1.28 1.39 18.17
N VAL A 147 0.25 2.22 18.09
CA VAL A 147 0.38 3.67 17.91
C VAL A 147 -0.77 4.42 18.59
N GLU A 148 -0.58 5.71 18.85
CA GLU A 148 -1.60 6.57 19.43
C GLU A 148 -2.82 6.74 18.51
N PRO A 149 -4.08 6.70 19.01
CA PRO A 149 -5.29 6.75 18.19
C PRO A 149 -5.38 7.84 17.13
N ASP A 150 -4.98 9.06 17.49
CA ASP A 150 -5.06 10.23 16.63
C ASP A 150 -3.71 10.63 16.02
N GLY A 151 -2.68 9.81 16.24
CA GLY A 151 -1.33 10.04 15.74
C GLY A 151 -1.20 9.77 14.24
N PRO A 152 -0.21 10.42 13.58
CA PRO A 152 0.09 10.15 12.18
C PRO A 152 0.61 8.71 12.01
N THR A 153 0.47 8.19 10.80
CA THR A 153 1.08 6.91 10.43
C THR A 153 2.52 7.17 9.98
N ILE A 154 3.49 6.59 10.68
CA ILE A 154 4.91 6.68 10.30
C ILE A 154 5.33 5.41 9.59
N VAL A 155 5.86 5.56 8.37
CA VAL A 155 6.23 4.44 7.50
C VAL A 155 7.63 4.68 6.95
N GLN A 156 8.47 3.65 6.95
CA GLN A 156 9.75 3.69 6.25
C GLN A 156 9.68 2.90 4.95
N THR A 157 10.21 3.49 3.89
CA THR A 157 10.37 2.84 2.58
C THR A 157 11.82 2.85 2.17
N TRP A 158 12.27 1.80 1.48
CA TRP A 158 13.65 1.72 1.01
C TRP A 158 13.85 2.53 -0.27
N ALA A 159 14.79 3.47 -0.23
CA ALA A 159 15.31 4.19 -1.38
C ALA A 159 16.57 3.46 -1.88
N GLY A 160 16.39 2.67 -2.93
CA GLY A 160 17.45 1.87 -3.54
C GLY A 160 18.55 2.69 -4.25
N PRO A 161 19.37 2.03 -5.08
CA PRO A 161 20.58 2.63 -5.65
C PRO A 161 20.34 3.61 -6.80
N GLY A 162 19.13 3.69 -7.34
CA GLY A 162 18.82 4.53 -8.50
C GLY A 162 17.56 5.37 -8.31
N PRO A 163 17.34 6.35 -9.19
CA PRO A 163 16.24 7.28 -9.05
C PRO A 163 14.89 6.59 -9.22
N ALA A 164 13.95 6.95 -8.35
CA ALA A 164 12.62 6.37 -8.31
C ALA A 164 11.57 7.42 -7.95
N VAL A 165 10.37 7.26 -8.49
CA VAL A 165 9.18 7.99 -8.05
C VAL A 165 8.33 7.03 -7.25
N PHE A 166 7.99 7.42 -6.03
CA PHE A 166 7.06 6.70 -5.17
C PHE A 166 5.70 7.35 -5.25
N ARG A 167 4.66 6.53 -5.11
CA ARG A 167 3.27 6.94 -5.12
C ARG A 167 2.51 6.25 -4.00
N ILE A 168 1.81 7.05 -3.22
CA ILE A 168 0.86 6.57 -2.21
C ILE A 168 -0.54 6.88 -2.70
N ALA A 169 -1.42 5.89 -2.64
CA ALA A 169 -2.81 6.02 -3.04
C ALA A 169 -3.76 5.53 -1.93
N SER A 170 -4.84 6.27 -1.69
CA SER A 170 -5.91 5.87 -0.77
C SER A 170 -7.28 6.33 -1.27
N LEU A 171 -8.33 5.60 -0.90
CA LEU A 171 -9.71 6.04 -1.09
C LEU A 171 -10.14 7.09 -0.05
N HIS A 172 -9.26 7.39 0.92
CA HIS A 172 -9.48 8.39 1.95
C HIS A 172 -8.52 9.58 1.76
N PRO A 173 -8.98 10.82 1.98
CA PRO A 173 -8.13 11.99 1.93
C PRO A 173 -6.97 11.93 2.94
N PHE A 174 -5.75 12.24 2.50
CA PHE A 174 -4.57 12.31 3.37
C PHE A 174 -3.56 13.37 2.91
N ALA A 175 -2.71 13.77 3.85
CA ALA A 175 -1.49 14.54 3.65
C ALA A 175 -0.27 13.61 3.81
N LEU A 176 0.80 13.93 3.09
CA LEU A 176 2.05 13.17 3.08
C LEU A 176 3.23 14.14 3.22
N ASP A 177 4.06 13.88 4.22
CA ASP A 177 5.32 14.59 4.44
C ASP A 177 6.49 13.61 4.47
N LEU A 178 7.62 14.01 3.91
CA LEU A 178 8.92 13.34 4.13
C LEU A 178 9.57 13.98 5.35
N ILE A 179 10.00 13.15 6.30
CA ILE A 179 10.65 13.61 7.53
C ILE A 179 12.04 13.01 7.68
N GLU A 180 12.95 13.75 8.31
CA GLU A 180 14.33 13.33 8.51
C GLU A 180 14.45 12.18 9.52
N ASP A 181 15.40 11.27 9.28
CA ASP A 181 15.74 10.19 10.20
C ASP A 181 16.15 10.76 11.56
N GLY A 182 15.45 10.33 12.63
CA GLY A 182 15.66 10.82 14.00
C GLY A 182 14.59 11.80 14.50
N SER A 183 13.77 12.37 13.62
CA SER A 183 12.62 13.20 14.00
C SER A 183 11.41 12.38 14.46
N ALA A 184 11.42 11.07 14.22
CA ALA A 184 10.36 10.15 14.59
C ALA A 184 10.73 9.37 15.86
N SER A 185 10.28 9.84 17.03
CA SER A 185 10.23 9.00 18.24
C SER A 185 8.99 8.09 18.28
N ALA A 186 8.13 8.20 17.26
CA ALA A 186 6.87 7.47 17.17
C ALA A 186 7.10 6.05 16.64
N ALA A 187 6.25 5.12 17.09
CA ALA A 187 6.20 3.78 16.54
C ALA A 187 5.92 3.83 15.03
N MET A 188 6.59 2.95 14.29
CA MET A 188 6.60 2.95 12.84
C MET A 188 6.61 1.53 12.28
N VAL A 189 6.25 1.40 11.02
CA VAL A 189 6.39 0.17 10.24
C VAL A 189 7.36 0.40 9.08
N ARG A 190 8.05 -0.65 8.64
CA ARG A 190 9.10 -0.55 7.62
C ARG A 190 8.89 -1.55 6.49
N PHE A 191 8.92 -1.06 5.25
CA PHE A 191 9.05 -1.94 4.09
C PHE A 191 10.46 -2.54 4.02
N PRO A 192 10.62 -3.80 3.60
CA PRO A 192 11.94 -4.39 3.44
C PRO A 192 12.66 -3.75 2.24
N GLY A 193 13.96 -3.47 2.41
CA GLY A 193 14.85 -2.98 1.34
C GLY A 193 15.37 -4.05 0.39
#